data_AF-A0A925LKG8-F1
#
_entry.id   AF-A0A925LKG8-F1
#
_cell.length_a   1.000
_cell.length_b   1.000
_cell.length_c   1.000
_cell.angle_alpha   90.00
_cell.angle_beta   90.00
_cell.angle_gamma   90.00
#
_symmetry.space_group_name_H-M   'P 1'
#
loop_
_entity.id
_entity.type
_entity.pdbx_description
1 polymer ?
#
loop_
_entity_poly.entity_id
_entity_poly.type
_entity_poly.pdbx_seq_one_letter_code
_entity_poly.pdbx_strand_id
1 'polypeptide(L)'
;MSKEQSKTLIITQLAMTVAALISGGYVIFLASGLFPLPGIKYILMSPYLSLIIAIVMINVKTRWVVLKINTVFAMIMAIINIYMGLAIFLTGACTQIVATLTGSSKFQVQITASFYSSFTVGIALLVSKLFIGGAVFEKISPIWIASAVLLAFVLGAIGSIFGTHIAHKIKKALGSRGV
;
A
#
# COMPACT_ATOMS: atom_id res chain seq x y z
N MET A 1 -7.71 -26.38 14.11
CA MET A 1 -7.77 -25.92 12.70
C MET A 1 -6.78 -26.73 11.88
N SER A 2 -7.21 -27.37 10.78
CA SER A 2 -6.28 -28.15 9.95
C SER A 2 -5.28 -27.23 9.22
N LYS A 3 -4.10 -27.75 8.84
CA LYS A 3 -3.10 -26.97 8.08
C LYS A 3 -3.67 -26.40 6.79
N GLU A 4 -4.56 -27.14 6.14
CA GLU A 4 -5.26 -26.71 4.91
C GLU A 4 -6.22 -25.55 5.16
N GLN A 5 -7.03 -25.61 6.23
CA GLN A 5 -7.93 -24.50 6.61
C GLN A 5 -7.18 -23.20 6.87
N SER A 6 -5.98 -23.27 7.46
CA SER A 6 -5.13 -22.10 7.72
C SER A 6 -4.62 -21.45 6.43
N LYS A 7 -4.19 -22.26 5.46
CA LYS A 7 -3.73 -21.76 4.16
C LYS A 7 -4.86 -21.08 3.40
N THR A 8 -6.03 -21.71 3.33
CA THR A 8 -7.20 -21.14 2.65
C THR A 8 -7.59 -19.79 3.24
N LEU A 9 -7.63 -19.68 4.57
CA LEU A 9 -7.96 -18.44 5.25
C LEU A 9 -6.96 -17.30 4.92
N ILE A 10 -5.66 -17.60 4.88
CA ILE A 10 -4.63 -16.63 4.48
C ILE A 10 -4.87 -16.16 3.04
N ILE A 11 -5.10 -17.10 2.11
CA ILE A 11 -5.35 -16.78 0.71
C ILE A 11 -6.59 -15.88 0.57
N THR A 12 -7.68 -16.21 1.27
CA THR A 12 -8.90 -15.41 1.29
C THR A 12 -8.64 -14.00 1.83
N GLN A 13 -7.87 -13.86 2.92
CA GLN A 13 -7.52 -12.55 3.48
C GLN A 13 -6.67 -11.70 2.51
N LEU A 14 -5.72 -12.33 1.82
CA LEU A 14 -4.93 -11.67 0.77
C LEU A 14 -5.83 -11.21 -0.39
N ALA A 15 -6.73 -12.06 -0.86
CA ALA A 15 -7.66 -11.72 -1.94
C ALA A 15 -8.60 -10.57 -1.56
N MET A 16 -9.19 -10.61 -0.36
CA MET A 16 -10.01 -9.52 0.17
C MET A 16 -9.24 -8.20 0.28
N THR A 17 -7.96 -8.27 0.67
CA THR A 17 -7.09 -7.09 0.74
C THR A 17 -6.88 -6.47 -0.63
N VAL A 18 -6.56 -7.28 -1.63
CA VAL A 18 -6.37 -6.79 -3.01
C VAL A 18 -7.67 -6.20 -3.55
N ALA A 19 -8.81 -6.84 -3.29
CA ALA A 19 -10.12 -6.31 -3.67
C ALA A 19 -10.40 -4.94 -3.01
N ALA A 20 -10.09 -4.79 -1.71
CA ALA A 20 -10.21 -3.51 -1.01
C ALA A 20 -9.28 -2.44 -1.59
N LEU A 21 -8.02 -2.77 -1.88
CA LEU A 21 -7.07 -1.83 -2.49
C LEU A 21 -7.60 -1.30 -3.83
N ILE A 22 -8.15 -2.19 -4.67
CA ILE A 22 -8.74 -1.81 -5.96
C ILE A 22 -9.99 -0.94 -5.76
N SER A 23 -10.97 -1.41 -4.98
CA SER A 23 -12.26 -0.73 -4.85
C SER A 23 -12.15 0.62 -4.16
N GLY A 24 -11.49 0.69 -3.00
CA GLY A 24 -11.29 1.95 -2.28
C GLY A 24 -10.32 2.87 -3.01
N GLY A 25 -9.32 2.32 -3.69
CA GLY A 25 -8.40 3.10 -4.52
C GLY A 25 -9.12 3.77 -5.69
N TYR A 26 -10.07 3.08 -6.33
CA TYR A 26 -10.88 3.63 -7.42
C TYR A 26 -11.74 4.81 -6.97
N VAL A 27 -12.38 4.73 -5.81
CA VAL A 27 -13.19 5.84 -5.26
C VAL A 27 -12.33 7.09 -5.02
N ILE A 28 -11.16 6.92 -4.40
CA ILE A 28 -10.23 8.03 -4.17
C ILE A 28 -9.69 8.58 -5.49
N PHE A 29 -9.41 7.70 -6.46
CA PHE A 29 -8.97 8.10 -7.78
C PHE A 29 -10.01 9.01 -8.47
N LEU A 30 -11.31 8.67 -8.42
CA LEU A 30 -12.38 9.51 -8.95
C LEU A 30 -12.45 10.87 -8.23
N ALA A 31 -12.41 10.87 -6.89
CA ALA A 31 -12.45 12.11 -6.11
C ALA A 31 -11.23 13.01 -6.38
N SER A 32 -10.05 12.42 -6.61
CA SER A 32 -8.82 13.15 -6.93
C SER A 32 -8.87 13.84 -8.29
N GLY A 33 -9.79 13.43 -9.19
CA GLY A 33 -10.01 14.08 -10.49
C GLY A 33 -10.45 15.54 -10.37
N LEU A 34 -10.94 15.97 -9.21
CA LEU A 34 -11.29 17.37 -8.92
C LEU A 34 -10.06 18.28 -8.81
N PHE A 35 -8.86 17.72 -8.63
CA PHE A 35 -7.62 18.48 -8.46
C PHE A 35 -6.69 18.27 -9.67
N PRO A 36 -6.46 19.29 -10.52
CA PRO A 36 -5.61 19.18 -11.71
C PRO A 36 -4.12 19.31 -11.37
N LEU A 37 -3.62 18.56 -10.37
CA LEU A 37 -2.23 18.57 -9.95
C LEU A 37 -1.53 17.24 -10.26
N PRO A 38 -0.32 17.25 -10.85
CA PRO A 38 0.39 16.02 -11.17
C PRO A 38 0.77 15.27 -9.90
N GLY A 39 0.33 14.01 -9.80
CA GLY A 39 0.64 13.14 -8.67
C GLY A 39 -0.27 13.27 -7.45
N ILE A 40 -1.22 14.22 -7.43
CA ILE A 40 -2.12 14.43 -6.28
C ILE A 40 -2.95 13.19 -5.96
N LYS A 41 -3.29 12.40 -6.98
CA LYS A 41 -4.02 11.14 -6.84
C LYS A 41 -3.31 10.18 -5.91
N TYR A 42 -1.99 10.04 -6.05
CA TYR A 42 -1.19 9.15 -5.23
C TYR A 42 -1.01 9.69 -3.80
N ILE A 43 -0.91 11.01 -3.65
CA ILE A 43 -0.85 11.66 -2.33
C ILE A 43 -2.16 11.43 -1.56
N LEU A 44 -3.32 11.66 -2.20
CA LEU A 44 -4.62 11.44 -1.58
C LEU A 44 -4.91 9.96 -1.27
N MET A 45 -4.35 9.04 -2.06
CA MET A 45 -4.41 7.60 -1.77
C MET A 45 -3.48 7.16 -0.64
N SER A 46 -2.45 7.95 -0.31
CA SER A 46 -1.42 7.58 0.68
C SER A 46 -1.97 7.18 2.06
N PRO A 47 -2.91 7.91 2.71
CA PRO A 47 -3.44 7.49 4.00
C PRO A 47 -4.25 6.19 3.89
N TYR A 48 -5.01 6.00 2.80
CA TYR A 48 -5.80 4.80 2.56
C TYR A 48 -4.92 3.55 2.37
N LEU A 49 -3.91 3.65 1.51
CA LEU A 49 -2.98 2.57 1.24
C LEU A 49 -2.26 2.13 2.52
N SER A 50 -1.79 3.10 3.31
CA SER A 50 -1.14 2.80 4.58
C SER A 50 -2.07 2.12 5.58
N LEU A 51 -3.31 2.59 5.66
CA LEU A 51 -4.34 2.02 6.53
C LEU A 51 -4.58 0.55 6.21
N ILE A 52 -4.80 0.21 4.93
CA ILE A 52 -5.07 -1.18 4.51
C ILE A 52 -3.86 -2.07 4.79
N ILE A 53 -2.65 -1.62 4.45
CA ILE A 53 -1.42 -2.40 4.69
C ILE A 53 -1.21 -2.63 6.19
N ALA A 54 -1.42 -1.61 7.03
CA ALA A 54 -1.32 -1.74 8.48
C ALA A 54 -2.31 -2.76 9.05
N ILE A 55 -3.57 -2.72 8.60
CA ILE A 55 -4.60 -3.70 9.01
C ILE A 55 -4.15 -5.12 8.67
N VAL A 56 -3.65 -5.32 7.46
CA VAL A 56 -3.36 -6.66 6.94
C VAL A 56 -2.08 -7.22 7.54
N MET A 57 -1.05 -6.40 7.77
CA MET A 57 0.16 -6.83 8.48
C MET A 57 -0.12 -7.30 9.92
N ILE A 58 -1.09 -6.70 10.61
CA ILE A 58 -1.47 -7.12 11.97
C ILE A 58 -2.29 -8.41 11.97
N ASN A 59 -3.23 -8.54 11.03
CA ASN A 59 -4.14 -9.69 10.97
C ASN A 59 -3.50 -10.92 10.33
N VAL A 60 -2.60 -10.74 9.36
CA VAL A 60 -1.97 -11.81 8.59
C VAL A 60 -0.49 -11.91 8.99
N LYS A 61 -0.19 -12.79 9.95
CA LYS A 61 1.16 -12.99 10.48
C LYS A 61 2.07 -13.82 9.55
N THR A 62 2.32 -13.33 8.34
CA THR A 62 3.29 -13.96 7.41
C THR A 62 4.43 -13.00 7.05
N ARG A 63 5.66 -13.53 7.04
CA ARG A 63 6.90 -12.77 6.83
C ARG A 63 6.93 -11.97 5.51
N TRP A 64 6.18 -12.42 4.50
CA TRP A 64 6.20 -11.87 3.14
C TRP A 64 4.83 -11.33 2.71
N VAL A 65 4.00 -10.90 3.67
CA VAL A 65 2.61 -10.49 3.41
C VAL A 65 2.53 -9.33 2.42
N VAL A 66 3.38 -8.30 2.59
CA VAL A 66 3.38 -7.11 1.73
C VAL A 66 3.77 -7.47 0.31
N LEU A 67 4.82 -8.27 0.14
CA LEU A 67 5.26 -8.72 -1.18
C LEU A 67 4.17 -9.56 -1.87
N LYS A 68 3.55 -10.52 -1.17
CA LYS A 68 2.49 -11.37 -1.74
C LYS A 68 1.29 -10.56 -2.25
N ILE A 69 0.82 -9.59 -1.45
CA ILE A 69 -0.30 -8.72 -1.84
C ILE A 69 0.07 -7.92 -3.08
N ASN A 70 1.25 -7.30 -3.08
CA ASN A 70 1.68 -6.47 -4.20
C ASN A 70 1.95 -7.29 -5.46
N THR A 71 2.45 -8.52 -5.37
CA THR A 71 2.61 -9.39 -6.54
C THR A 71 1.25 -9.71 -7.17
N VAL A 72 0.26 -10.11 -6.36
CA VAL A 72 -1.09 -10.39 -6.87
C VAL A 72 -1.71 -9.13 -7.46
N PHE A 73 -1.61 -8.01 -6.75
CA PHE A 73 -2.13 -6.74 -7.21
C PHE A 73 -1.45 -6.25 -8.50
N ALA A 74 -0.12 -6.38 -8.59
CA ALA A 74 0.65 -6.05 -9.78
C ALA A 74 0.25 -6.91 -10.98
N MET A 75 0.05 -8.21 -10.81
CA MET A 75 -0.38 -9.09 -11.90
C MET A 75 -1.74 -8.67 -12.47
N ILE A 76 -2.70 -8.35 -11.60
CA ILE A 76 -4.03 -7.88 -12.04
C ILE A 76 -3.90 -6.54 -12.77
N MET A 77 -3.12 -5.61 -12.21
CA MET A 77 -2.97 -4.26 -12.75
C MET A 77 -2.10 -4.22 -14.02
N ALA A 78 -1.21 -5.19 -14.22
CA ALA A 78 -0.40 -5.32 -15.42
C ALA A 78 -1.25 -5.64 -16.66
N ILE A 79 -2.39 -6.31 -16.51
CA ILE A 79 -3.36 -6.55 -17.60
C ILE A 79 -3.90 -5.21 -18.12
N ILE A 80 -4.08 -4.23 -17.24
CA ILE A 80 -4.56 -2.88 -17.60
C ILE A 80 -3.40 -2.04 -18.14
N ASN A 81 -2.28 -2.00 -17.42
CA ASN A 81 -1.08 -1.27 -17.80
C ASN A 81 0.17 -1.90 -17.16
N ILE A 82 1.09 -2.38 -18.01
CA ILE A 82 2.32 -3.04 -17.56
C ILE A 82 3.18 -2.15 -16.65
N TYR A 83 3.24 -0.84 -16.89
CA TYR A 83 4.00 0.10 -16.08
C TYR A 83 3.39 0.29 -14.69
N MET A 84 2.07 0.24 -14.58
CA MET A 84 1.37 0.28 -13.30
C MET A 84 1.64 -1.00 -12.49
N GLY A 85 1.58 -2.16 -13.14
CA GLY A 85 1.97 -3.43 -12.53
C GLY A 85 3.42 -3.40 -12.01
N LEU A 86 4.36 -2.91 -12.83
CA LEU A 86 5.77 -2.77 -12.45
C LEU A 86 5.95 -1.86 -11.23
N ALA A 87 5.28 -0.70 -11.21
CA ALA A 87 5.37 0.25 -10.10
C ALA A 87 4.85 -0.35 -8.78
N ILE A 88 3.74 -1.10 -8.83
CA ILE A 88 3.17 -1.79 -7.66
C ILE A 88 4.13 -2.88 -7.17
N PHE A 89 4.69 -3.67 -8.08
CA PHE A 89 5.64 -4.73 -7.72
C PHE A 89 6.90 -4.16 -7.04
N LEU A 90 7.51 -3.13 -7.63
CA LEU A 90 8.68 -2.46 -7.06
C LEU A 90 8.38 -1.84 -5.70
N THR A 91 7.20 -1.21 -5.54
CA THR A 91 6.71 -0.70 -4.25
C THR A 91 6.66 -1.82 -3.22
N GLY A 92 6.10 -2.97 -3.59
CA GLY A 92 6.05 -4.14 -2.72
C GLY A 92 7.43 -4.64 -2.31
N ALA A 93 8.36 -4.72 -3.25
CA ALA A 93 9.73 -5.14 -2.99
C ALA A 93 10.46 -4.18 -2.03
N CYS A 94 10.46 -2.88 -2.32
CA CYS A 94 11.09 -1.87 -1.45
C CYS A 94 10.48 -1.84 -0.05
N THR A 95 9.15 -1.93 0.04
CA THR A 95 8.45 -1.96 1.34
C THR A 95 8.77 -3.21 2.11
N GLN A 96 8.86 -4.35 1.45
CA GLN A 96 9.23 -5.61 2.09
C GLN A 96 10.66 -5.55 2.66
N ILE A 97 11.60 -4.90 1.97
CA ILE A 97 12.95 -4.64 2.50
C ILE A 97 12.85 -3.84 3.80
N VAL A 98 12.09 -2.73 3.81
CA VAL A 98 11.86 -1.94 5.04
C VAL A 98 11.21 -2.79 6.15
N ALA A 99 10.22 -3.61 5.81
CA ALA A 99 9.56 -4.50 6.77
C ALA A 99 10.55 -5.48 7.43
N THR A 100 11.52 -5.98 6.66
CA THR A 100 12.58 -6.86 7.16
C THR A 100 13.63 -6.12 7.97
N LEU A 101 14.04 -4.92 7.55
CA LEU A 101 15.01 -4.08 8.27
C LEU A 101 14.48 -3.60 9.61
N THR A 102 13.18 -3.30 9.69
CA THR A 102 12.54 -2.82 10.92
C THR A 102 12.37 -3.94 11.97
N GLY A 103 12.56 -5.20 11.57
CA GLY A 103 12.65 -6.35 12.48
C GLY A 103 11.44 -6.49 13.41
N SER A 104 11.67 -6.84 14.67
CA SER A 104 10.63 -7.01 15.70
C SER A 104 10.27 -5.74 16.47
N SER A 105 10.56 -4.56 15.91
CA SER A 105 10.24 -3.28 16.57
C SER A 105 8.74 -3.15 16.87
N LYS A 106 8.40 -2.54 18.01
CA LYS A 106 7.01 -2.21 18.39
C LYS A 106 6.30 -1.37 17.31
N PHE A 107 7.05 -0.60 16.54
CA PHE A 107 6.55 0.28 15.49
C PHE A 107 6.73 -0.29 14.08
N GLN A 108 7.08 -1.58 13.94
CA GLN A 108 7.36 -2.22 12.65
C GLN A 108 6.23 -1.99 11.63
N VAL A 109 4.99 -2.24 12.03
CA VAL A 109 3.82 -2.08 11.15
C VAL A 109 3.64 -0.62 10.74
N GLN A 110 3.83 0.31 11.69
CA GLN A 110 3.61 1.73 11.44
C GLN A 110 4.63 2.31 10.47
N ILE A 111 5.90 1.99 10.70
CA ILE A 111 7.00 2.39 9.83
C ILE A 111 6.82 1.78 8.44
N THR A 112 6.61 0.46 8.36
CA THR A 112 6.45 -0.25 7.09
C THR A 112 5.30 0.30 6.26
N ALA A 113 4.13 0.52 6.87
CA ALA A 113 2.97 1.03 6.17
C ALA A 113 3.15 2.50 5.73
N SER A 114 3.89 3.31 6.48
CA SER A 114 4.19 4.71 6.09
C SER A 114 5.15 4.75 4.91
N PHE A 115 6.18 3.90 4.93
CA PHE A 115 7.09 3.71 3.80
C PHE A 115 6.38 3.15 2.57
N TYR A 116 5.39 2.26 2.74
CA TYR A 116 4.59 1.76 1.62
C TYR A 116 3.95 2.89 0.82
N SER A 117 3.30 3.83 1.49
CA SER A 117 2.67 4.98 0.82
C SER A 117 3.71 5.88 0.14
N SER A 118 4.84 6.10 0.81
CA SER A 118 5.94 6.92 0.29
C SER A 118 6.55 6.33 -0.97
N PHE A 119 6.82 5.02 -0.95
CA PHE A 119 7.31 4.28 -2.11
C PHE A 119 6.27 4.22 -3.21
N THR A 120 4.98 4.10 -2.89
CA THR A 120 3.93 4.13 -3.91
C THR A 120 3.98 5.44 -4.69
N VAL A 121 4.02 6.58 -3.99
CA VAL A 121 4.10 7.90 -4.65
C VAL A 121 5.41 8.05 -5.42
N GLY A 122 6.55 7.76 -4.78
CA GLY A 122 7.86 7.95 -5.37
C GLY A 122 8.07 7.08 -6.62
N ILE A 123 7.79 5.78 -6.51
CA ILE A 123 7.97 4.82 -7.61
C ILE A 123 6.95 5.09 -8.72
N ALA A 124 5.68 5.38 -8.40
CA ALA A 124 4.69 5.70 -9.43
C ALA A 124 5.10 6.94 -10.23
N LEU A 125 5.58 8.00 -9.57
CA LEU A 125 6.05 9.21 -10.25
C LEU A 125 7.34 8.98 -11.06
N LEU A 126 8.29 8.20 -10.52
CA LEU A 126 9.52 7.86 -11.22
C LEU A 126 9.25 7.00 -12.45
N VAL A 127 8.45 5.94 -12.32
CA VAL A 127 8.06 5.07 -13.45
C VAL A 127 7.29 5.88 -14.49
N SER A 128 6.38 6.76 -14.07
CA SER A 128 5.65 7.63 -15.00
C SER A 128 6.60 8.59 -15.74
N LYS A 129 7.59 9.16 -15.04
CA LYS A 129 8.58 10.05 -15.65
C LYS A 129 9.52 9.31 -16.62
N LEU A 130 9.97 8.10 -16.28
CA LEU A 130 10.95 7.35 -17.07
C LEU A 130 10.34 6.63 -18.27
N PHE A 131 9.14 6.07 -18.15
CA PHE A 131 8.57 5.17 -19.16
C PHE A 131 7.39 5.74 -19.93
N ILE A 132 6.59 6.62 -19.32
CA ILE A 132 5.40 7.17 -19.99
C ILE A 132 5.76 8.42 -20.79
N GLY A 133 6.78 9.19 -20.35
CA GLY A 133 7.43 10.21 -21.18
C GLY A 133 6.47 11.15 -21.90
N GLY A 134 5.79 12.02 -21.14
CA GLY A 134 4.91 13.04 -21.70
C GLY A 134 5.22 14.43 -21.15
N ALA A 135 4.83 15.48 -21.88
CA ALA A 135 5.10 16.89 -21.55
C ALA A 135 4.69 17.31 -20.12
N VAL A 136 3.72 16.61 -19.51
CA VAL A 136 3.26 16.84 -18.14
C VAL A 136 4.19 16.20 -17.10
N PHE A 137 4.77 15.03 -17.39
CA PHE A 137 5.64 14.30 -16.46
C PHE A 137 7.12 14.69 -16.57
N GLU A 138 7.57 15.13 -17.74
CA GLU A 138 8.93 15.67 -17.91
C GLU A 138 9.14 16.96 -17.12
N LYS A 139 8.10 17.81 -17.04
CA LYS A 139 8.11 19.06 -16.27
C LYS A 139 8.03 18.86 -14.75
N ILE A 140 7.88 17.63 -14.28
CA ILE A 140 7.90 17.36 -12.84
C ILE A 140 9.33 17.50 -12.32
N SER A 141 9.54 18.59 -11.57
CA SER A 141 10.79 18.85 -10.87
C SER A 141 11.09 17.75 -9.85
N PRO A 142 12.36 17.31 -9.71
CA PRO A 142 12.77 16.40 -8.65
C PRO A 142 12.36 16.86 -7.24
N ILE A 143 12.32 18.18 -7.03
CA ILE A 143 11.89 18.80 -5.76
C ILE A 143 10.42 18.48 -5.48
N TRP A 144 9.56 18.49 -6.51
CA TRP A 144 8.15 18.13 -6.37
C TRP A 144 7.97 16.66 -5.99
N ILE A 145 8.76 15.76 -6.60
CA ILE A 145 8.74 14.33 -6.26
C ILE A 145 9.16 14.15 -4.80
N ALA A 146 10.23 14.81 -4.37
CA ALA A 146 10.69 14.75 -2.98
C ALA A 146 9.62 15.26 -2.00
N SER A 147 8.98 16.40 -2.29
CA SER A 147 7.91 16.93 -1.44
C SER A 147 6.67 16.02 -1.43
N ALA A 148 6.31 15.43 -2.56
CA ALA A 148 5.18 14.51 -2.66
C ALA A 148 5.44 13.22 -1.86
N VAL A 149 6.66 12.68 -1.92
CA VAL A 149 7.08 11.52 -1.13
C VAL A 149 7.07 11.83 0.36
N LEU A 150 7.59 12.99 0.77
CA LEU A 150 7.55 13.42 2.17
C LEU A 150 6.10 13.57 2.67
N LEU A 151 5.24 14.21 1.89
CA LEU A 151 3.84 14.39 2.24
C LEU A 151 3.10 13.04 2.30
N ALA A 152 3.40 12.13 1.37
CA ALA A 152 2.88 10.77 1.37
C ALA A 152 3.32 9.97 2.59
N PHE A 153 4.54 10.19 3.08
CA PHE A 153 5.02 9.60 4.33
C PHE A 153 4.22 10.09 5.52
N VAL A 154 4.01 11.41 5.64
CA VAL A 154 3.23 12.01 6.74
C VAL A 154 1.78 11.54 6.72
N LEU A 155 1.12 11.60 5.56
CA LEU A 155 -0.26 11.12 5.40
C LEU A 155 -0.34 9.60 5.61
N GLY A 156 0.67 8.86 5.15
CA GLY A 156 0.82 7.44 5.39
C GLY A 156 0.91 7.12 6.89
N ALA A 157 1.71 7.85 7.65
CA ALA A 157 1.81 7.67 9.09
C ALA A 157 0.45 7.85 9.79
N ILE A 158 -0.32 8.87 9.40
CA ILE A 158 -1.69 9.07 9.89
C ILE A 158 -2.56 7.85 9.57
N GLY A 159 -2.58 7.43 8.29
CA GLY A 159 -3.33 6.25 7.84
C GLY A 159 -2.93 4.98 8.58
N SER A 160 -1.65 4.78 8.85
CA SER A 160 -1.14 3.64 9.59
C SER A 160 -1.56 3.63 11.05
N ILE A 161 -1.56 4.79 11.72
CA ILE A 161 -2.05 4.91 13.10
C ILE A 161 -3.53 4.48 13.14
N PHE A 162 -4.37 4.98 12.25
CA PHE A 162 -5.76 4.55 12.17
C PHE A 162 -5.90 3.06 11.85
N GLY A 163 -5.15 2.56 10.86
CA GLY A 163 -5.15 1.15 10.48
C GLY A 163 -4.78 0.23 11.63
N THR A 164 -3.73 0.58 12.39
CA THR A 164 -3.32 -0.19 13.57
C THR A 164 -4.39 -0.18 14.65
N HIS A 165 -5.06 0.95 14.93
CA HIS A 165 -6.16 1.01 15.89
C HIS A 165 -7.35 0.14 15.47
N ILE A 166 -7.75 0.19 14.20
CA ILE A 166 -8.84 -0.63 13.65
C ILE A 166 -8.49 -2.12 13.76
N ALA A 167 -7.27 -2.51 13.35
CA ALA A 167 -6.85 -3.91 13.38
C ALA A 167 -6.86 -4.48 14.81
N HIS A 168 -6.40 -3.73 15.81
CA HIS A 168 -6.44 -4.16 17.21
C HIS A 168 -7.87 -4.30 17.73
N LYS A 169 -8.78 -3.38 17.37
CA LYS A 169 -10.20 -3.49 17.72
C LYS A 169 -10.84 -4.74 17.11
N ILE A 170 -10.59 -5.01 15.83
CA ILE A 170 -11.08 -6.21 15.13
C ILE A 170 -10.57 -7.47 15.84
N LYS A 171 -9.26 -7.53 16.11
CA LYS A 171 -8.65 -8.68 16.77
C LYS A 171 -9.18 -8.91 18.18
N LYS A 172 -9.42 -7.85 18.95
CA LYS A 172 -10.04 -7.94 20.28
C LYS A 172 -11.47 -8.49 20.19
N ALA A 173 -12.28 -7.99 19.24
CA ALA A 173 -13.65 -8.44 19.04
C ALA A 173 -13.75 -9.91 18.58
N LEU A 174 -12.81 -10.36 17.75
CA LEU A 174 -12.72 -11.76 17.31
C LEU A 174 -12.16 -12.67 18.40
N GLY A 175 -11.16 -12.20 19.17
CA GLY A 175 -10.61 -12.93 20.31
C GLY A 175 -11.59 -13.06 21.48
N SER A 176 -12.50 -12.09 21.66
CA SER A 176 -13.60 -12.19 22.64
C SER A 176 -14.75 -13.08 22.16
N ARG A 177 -14.73 -13.58 20.92
CA ARG A 177 -15.76 -14.45 20.32
C ARG A 177 -15.41 -15.93 20.34
N GLY A 178 -14.46 -16.36 21.18
CA GLY A 178 -14.25 -17.76 21.55
C GLY A 178 -14.13 -18.71 20.35
N VAL A 179 -12.96 -18.70 19.71
CA VAL A 179 -12.41 -19.89 19.05
C VAL A 179 -11.35 -20.46 19.96
#